data_AF-A0A257YB41-F1
#
_entry.id   AF-A0A257YB41-F1
#
_cell.length_a   1.000
_cell.length_b   1.000
_cell.length_c   1.000
_cell.angle_alpha   90.00
_cell.angle_beta   90.00
_cell.angle_gamma   90.00
#
_symmetry.space_group_name_H-M   'P 1'
#
loop_
_entity.id
_entity.type
_entity.pdbx_description
1 polymer ?
#
loop_
_entity_poly.entity_id
_entity_poly.type
_entity_poly.pdbx_seq_one_letter_code
_entity_poly.pdbx_strand_id
1 'polypeptide(L)'
;NDPVDQYNRFAEQQSMRDAGDDEAQMLDIDFVEALEYGMPPACGLGYSERVFWSLEGVTAREGVPFPQLRHEVDQTTQEIYPGL
;
A
#
# COMPACT_ATOMS: atom_id res chain seq x y z
N ASN A 1 -9.23 19.90 -2.51
CA ASN A 1 -8.02 20.50 -3.13
C ASN A 1 -7.55 21.73 -2.36
N ASP A 2 -7.85 21.82 -1.06
CA ASP A 2 -7.44 22.95 -0.22
C ASP A 2 -6.08 22.60 0.42
N PRO A 3 -5.00 23.37 0.15
CA PRO A 3 -3.67 23.11 0.70
C PRO A 3 -3.61 23.22 2.23
N VAL A 4 -4.36 24.13 2.83
CA VAL A 4 -4.35 24.33 4.29
C VAL A 4 -5.01 23.17 5.01
N ASP A 5 -6.16 22.69 4.50
CA ASP A 5 -6.81 21.48 5.01
C ASP A 5 -5.90 20.25 4.84
N GLN A 6 -5.26 20.10 3.67
CA GLN A 6 -4.36 18.97 3.43
C GLN A 6 -3.14 18.99 4.36
N TYR A 7 -2.52 20.15 4.59
CA TYR A 7 -1.42 20.30 5.53
C TYR A 7 -1.81 19.89 6.95
N ASN A 8 -2.97 20.36 7.44
CA ASN A 8 -3.45 20.03 8.79
C ASN A 8 -3.64 18.52 8.97
N ARG A 9 -4.16 17.83 7.95
CA ARG A 9 -4.30 16.35 7.96
C ARG A 9 -2.95 15.65 8.00
N PHE A 10 -1.97 16.12 7.21
CA PHE A 10 -0.63 15.56 7.28
C PHE A 10 0.06 15.83 8.62
N ALA A 11 -0.13 17.00 9.24
CA ALA A 11 0.40 17.29 10.56
C ALA A 11 -0.21 16.34 11.63
N GLU A 12 -1.49 16.03 11.53
CA GLU A 12 -2.16 15.05 12.39
C GLU A 12 -1.60 13.63 12.18
N GLN A 13 -1.46 13.19 10.93
CA GLN A 13 -0.86 11.90 10.58
C GLN A 13 0.59 11.79 11.05
N GLN A 14 1.39 12.85 10.90
CA GLN A 14 2.75 12.89 11.42
C GLN A 14 2.78 12.74 12.94
N SER A 15 1.84 13.35 13.67
CA SER A 15 1.74 13.18 15.12
C SER A 15 1.41 11.75 15.54
N MET A 16 0.56 11.05 14.77
CA MET A 16 0.27 9.62 14.98
C MET A 16 1.52 8.77 14.72
N ARG A 17 2.26 9.08 13.66
CA ARG A 17 3.52 8.41 13.33
C ARG A 17 4.57 8.58 14.42
N ASP A 18 4.71 9.79 14.94
CA ASP A 18 5.63 10.10 16.05
C ASP A 18 5.22 9.40 17.35
N ALA A 19 3.93 9.10 17.51
CA ALA A 19 3.38 8.29 18.60
C ALA A 19 3.56 6.77 18.40
N GLY A 20 4.12 6.33 17.27
CA GLY A 20 4.44 4.93 16.97
C GLY A 20 3.49 4.21 16.03
N ASP A 21 2.61 4.94 15.31
CA ASP A 21 1.80 4.36 14.24
C ASP A 21 2.62 4.25 12.94
N ASP A 22 3.10 3.03 12.63
CA ASP A 22 3.89 2.75 11.43
C ASP A 22 3.09 2.84 10.12
N GLU A 23 1.75 2.83 10.20
CA GLU A 23 0.86 2.93 9.03
C GLU A 23 0.43 4.37 8.73
N ALA A 24 0.65 5.31 9.65
CA ALA A 24 0.30 6.72 9.48
C ALA A 24 1.12 7.38 8.37
N GLN A 25 0.47 8.30 7.64
CA GLN A 25 1.09 8.97 6.50
C GLN A 25 2.20 9.93 6.94
N MET A 26 3.26 10.02 6.14
CA MET A 26 4.32 11.02 6.32
C MET A 26 3.85 12.38 5.80
N LEU A 27 4.27 13.45 6.47
CA LEU A 27 4.06 14.81 5.98
C LEU A 27 4.86 15.05 4.69
N ASP A 28 4.14 15.25 3.58
CA ASP A 28 4.70 15.62 2.29
C ASP A 28 4.43 17.12 2.01
N ILE A 29 5.43 17.95 2.30
CA ILE A 29 5.34 19.40 2.13
C ILE A 29 5.34 19.78 0.64
N ASP A 30 6.08 19.05 -0.19
CA ASP A 30 6.17 19.32 -1.63
C ASP A 30 4.80 19.08 -2.31
N PHE A 31 4.04 18.06 -1.86
CA PHE A 31 2.66 17.85 -2.31
C PHE A 31 1.72 18.98 -1.88
N VAL A 32 1.85 19.49 -0.65
CA VAL A 32 1.07 20.65 -0.18
C VAL A 32 1.40 21.89 -1.01
N GLU A 33 2.68 22.15 -1.26
CA GLU A 33 3.11 23.26 -2.12
C GLU A 33 2.49 23.13 -3.53
N ALA A 34 2.50 21.92 -4.09
CA ALA A 34 1.87 21.67 -5.39
C ALA A 34 0.36 22.01 -5.42
N LEU A 35 -0.36 21.81 -4.32
CA LEU A 35 -1.78 22.20 -4.21
C LEU A 35 -1.98 23.71 -4.22
N GLU A 36 -1.04 24.49 -3.68
CA GLU A 36 -1.09 25.96 -3.61
C GLU A 36 -1.05 26.61 -4.99
N TYR A 37 -0.40 25.97 -5.97
CA TYR A 37 -0.42 26.42 -7.37
C TYR A 37 -1.78 26.28 -8.05
N GLY A 38 -2.79 25.72 -7.36
CA GLY A 38 -4.17 25.70 -7.80
C GLY A 38 -4.58 24.38 -8.45
N MET A 39 -4.61 23.31 -7.65
CA MET A 39 -5.19 22.04 -8.10
C MET A 39 -6.67 22.23 -8.49
N PRO A 40 -7.11 21.87 -9.71
CA PRO A 40 -8.52 21.93 -10.09
C PRO A 40 -9.39 20.98 -9.25
N PRO A 41 -10.72 21.18 -9.21
CA PRO A 41 -11.64 20.18 -8.67
C PRO A 41 -11.46 18.85 -9.43
N ALA A 42 -11.02 17.81 -8.73
CA ALA A 42 -10.73 16.51 -9.30
C ALA A 42 -11.28 15.39 -8.40
N CYS A 43 -11.49 14.22 -9.00
CA CYS A 43 -11.86 12.98 -8.30
C CYS A 43 -10.84 11.89 -8.68
N GLY A 44 -10.36 11.15 -7.69
CA GLY A 44 -9.49 9.99 -7.90
C GLY A 44 -10.28 8.69 -7.93
N LEU A 45 -9.83 7.70 -8.70
CA LEU A 45 -10.40 6.35 -8.74
C LEU A 45 -9.25 5.33 -8.66
N GLY A 46 -9.40 4.35 -7.78
CA GLY A 46 -8.47 3.24 -7.64
C GLY A 46 -9.20 1.90 -7.70
N TYR A 47 -8.68 0.97 -8.49
CA TYR A 47 -9.12 -0.43 -8.51
C TYR A 47 -7.96 -1.33 -8.12
N SER A 48 -8.30 -2.41 -7.42
CA SER A 48 -7.38 -3.47 -7.02
C SER A 48 -7.70 -4.74 -7.81
N GLU A 49 -6.72 -5.62 -7.91
CA GLU A 49 -6.83 -7.01 -8.34
C GLU A 49 -7.97 -7.78 -7.64
N ARG A 50 -8.40 -7.33 -6.45
CA ARG A 50 -9.59 -7.83 -5.75
C ARG A 50 -10.87 -7.77 -6.58
N VAL A 51 -10.98 -6.82 -7.51
CA VAL A 51 -12.13 -6.77 -8.43
C VAL A 51 -12.17 -8.03 -9.28
N PHE A 52 -11.03 -8.44 -9.84
CA PHE A 52 -10.93 -9.68 -10.62
C PHE A 52 -11.21 -10.90 -9.75
N TRP A 53 -10.59 -11.00 -8.57
CA TRP A 53 -10.83 -12.12 -7.64
C TRP A 53 -12.31 -12.25 -7.25
N SER A 54 -12.99 -11.13 -7.00
CA SER A 54 -14.41 -11.11 -6.68
C SER A 54 -15.30 -11.51 -7.84
N LEU A 55 -14.93 -11.16 -9.08
CA LEU A 55 -15.69 -11.52 -10.28
C LEU A 55 -15.52 -13.02 -10.62
N GLU A 56 -14.32 -13.55 -10.44
CA GLU A 56 -14.01 -14.97 -10.68
C GLU A 56 -14.41 -15.87 -9.49
N GLY A 57 -14.73 -15.30 -8.34
CA GLY A 57 -15.08 -16.05 -7.13
C GLY A 57 -13.91 -16.85 -6.54
N VAL A 58 -12.69 -16.36 -6.73
CA VAL A 58 -11.45 -17.02 -6.26
C VAL A 58 -10.80 -16.24 -5.12
N THR A 59 -10.00 -16.92 -4.32
CA THR A 59 -9.18 -16.27 -3.29
C THR A 59 -7.99 -15.53 -3.90
N ALA A 60 -7.41 -14.59 -3.16
CA ALA A 60 -6.19 -13.89 -3.56
C ALA A 60 -5.04 -14.83 -3.94
N ARG A 61 -4.93 -15.97 -3.26
CA ARG A 61 -3.88 -16.97 -3.50
C ARG A 61 -4.09 -17.72 -4.82
N GLU A 62 -5.33 -17.96 -5.20
CA GLU A 62 -5.70 -18.62 -6.46
C GLU A 62 -5.65 -17.66 -7.65
N GLY A 63 -5.97 -16.39 -7.42
CA GLY A 63 -5.99 -15.35 -8.44
C GLY A 63 -4.62 -14.73 -8.77
N VAL A 64 -3.54 -15.15 -8.11
CA VAL A 64 -2.17 -14.70 -8.37
C VAL A 64 -1.33 -15.89 -8.85
N PRO A 65 -0.68 -15.83 -10.03
CA PRO A 65 0.06 -16.98 -10.57
C PRO A 65 1.17 -17.51 -9.65
N PHE A 66 1.88 -16.62 -8.96
CA PHE A 66 2.95 -16.93 -8.02
C PHE A 66 2.75 -16.11 -6.74
N PRO A 67 1.85 -16.53 -5.84
CA PRO A 67 1.55 -15.76 -4.64
C PRO A 67 2.73 -15.85 -3.66
N GLN A 68 2.87 -14.84 -2.80
CA GLN A 68 3.83 -14.92 -1.70
C GLN A 68 3.45 -16.08 -0.79
N LEU A 69 4.34 -17.06 -0.68
CA LEU A 69 4.19 -18.19 0.22
C LEU A 69 5.09 -18.01 1.45
N ARG A 70 4.73 -18.69 2.54
CA ARG A 70 5.64 -18.84 3.67
C ARG A 70 6.88 -19.59 3.18
N HIS A 71 8.06 -19.08 3.50
CA HIS A 71 9.30 -19.75 3.15
C HIS A 71 9.45 -21.03 3.96
N GLU A 72 9.34 -22.16 3.29
CA GLU A 72 9.64 -23.48 3.82
C GLU A 72 10.48 -24.22 2.78
N VAL A 73 11.62 -24.78 3.20
CA VAL A 73 12.42 -25.61 2.32
C VAL A 73 11.78 -26.98 2.30
N ASP A 74 11.14 -27.33 1.19
CA ASP A 74 10.51 -28.64 1.01
C ASP A 74 11.53 -29.78 1.19
N GLN A 75 11.07 -30.93 1.68
CA GLN A 75 11.95 -32.10 1.87
C GLN A 75 12.64 -32.50 0.56
N THR A 76 11.93 -32.43 -0.57
CA THR A 76 12.50 -32.71 -1.89
C THR A 76 13.65 -31.75 -2.21
N THR A 77 13.53 -30.48 -1.82
CA THR A 77 14.57 -29.47 -2.05
C THR A 77 15.78 -29.70 -1.13
N GLN A 78 15.54 -30.11 0.12
CA GLN A 78 16.60 -30.51 1.05
C GLN A 78 17.36 -31.76 0.55
N GLU A 79 16.65 -32.71 -0.06
CA GLU A 79 17.24 -33.91 -0.66
C GLU A 79 18.07 -33.59 -1.91
N ILE A 80 17.59 -32.69 -2.78
CA ILE A 80 18.31 -32.28 -4.01
C ILE A 80 19.53 -31.41 -3.67
N TYR A 81 19.41 -30.52 -2.69
CA TYR A 81 20.46 -29.58 -2.30
C TYR A 81 20.87 -29.77 -0.83
N PRO A 82 21.59 -30.86 -0.50
CA PRO A 82 22.03 -31.11 0.86
C PRO A 82 23.02 -30.02 1.31
N GLY A 83 22.65 -29.24 2.33
CA GLY A 83 23.49 -28.19 2.93
C GLY A 83 23.03 -26.75 2.71
N LEU A 84 21.86 -26.54 2.08
CA LEU A 84 21.08 -25.30 2.21
C LEU A 84 20.34 -25.24 3.55
#